data_AF-A0A5C9EQ90-F1
#
_entry.id   AF-A0A5C9EQ90-F1
#
_cell.length_a   1.000
_cell.length_b   1.000
_cell.length_c   1.000
_cell.angle_alpha   90.00
_cell.angle_beta   90.00
_cell.angle_gamma   90.00
#
_symmetry.space_group_name_H-M   'P 1'
#
loop_
_entity.id
_entity.type
_entity.pdbx_description
1 polymer ?
#
loop_
_entity_poly.entity_id
_entity_poly.type
_entity_poly.pdbx_seq_one_letter_code
_entity_poly.pdbx_strand_id
1 'polypeptide(L)'
;MEADPDTYLKLEGRMEDWGPFGKKEGDWLIMTVGNPLEGHGYALPRSIDNLVAQYVGLNIALKTGSRYVAHIPYTTDHAGDVAQDWAPKYIPIKQFIEKTTQFLNYHIETYRTMGLKASKLFIYSGHGGNDPLKEYQEDLKEELGLDKLIIGTGGILEQHVNEVMIATRQLAIQLSESKEEQKKLGNKFVQILLGAGHAGHMEHSMAYALDLMDEEKLEKMNAQLEKDFEATLKEFPPLGGLGGYLLAGSKYEEALGTKKNDKYNLWKCLKTLKRLDAGKVKPYKELGKMVIDMIIDLYSKILLEN
;
A
#
# COMPACT_ATOMS: atom_id res chain seq x y z
N MET A 1 9.70 46.11 -23.28
CA MET A 1 10.68 46.13 -22.17
C MET A 1 11.02 44.69 -21.90
N GLU A 2 12.11 44.21 -22.51
CA GLU A 2 12.71 42.94 -22.09
C GLU A 2 13.29 43.18 -20.70
N ALA A 3 12.85 42.40 -19.72
CA ALA A 3 13.42 42.48 -18.37
C ALA A 3 14.90 42.11 -18.47
N ASP A 4 15.75 42.99 -17.97
CA ASP A 4 17.19 42.74 -17.87
C ASP A 4 17.42 41.45 -17.07
N PRO A 5 17.96 40.37 -17.68
CA PRO A 5 18.18 39.11 -16.98
C PRO A 5 19.10 39.23 -15.75
N ASP A 6 19.84 40.34 -15.61
CA ASP A 6 20.65 40.63 -14.42
C ASP A 6 19.86 41.28 -13.26
N THR A 7 18.56 41.55 -13.43
CA THR A 7 17.68 42.06 -12.35
C THR A 7 16.99 40.98 -11.52
N TYR A 8 17.20 39.69 -11.82
CA TYR A 8 16.72 38.63 -10.94
C TYR A 8 17.52 38.61 -9.64
N LEU A 9 16.87 38.99 -8.54
CA LEU A 9 17.39 38.83 -7.18
C LEU A 9 17.80 37.36 -6.97
N LYS A 10 19.10 37.07 -7.02
CA LYS A 10 19.62 35.74 -6.68
C LYS A 10 19.41 35.49 -5.19
N LEU A 11 18.75 34.38 -4.87
CA LEU A 11 18.44 33.97 -3.50
C LEU A 11 19.61 33.24 -2.81
N GLU A 12 20.65 32.88 -3.56
CA GLU A 12 21.86 32.22 -3.05
C GLU A 12 22.49 33.01 -1.90
N GLY A 13 22.78 32.33 -0.78
CA GLY A 13 23.36 32.93 0.43
C GLY A 13 22.44 33.83 1.24
N ARG A 14 21.18 34.05 0.82
CA ARG A 14 20.24 34.94 1.54
C ARG A 14 19.19 34.18 2.34
N MET A 15 18.88 32.96 1.91
CA MET A 15 17.59 32.33 2.18
C MET A 15 17.69 30.79 2.06
N GLU A 16 18.75 30.21 2.62
CA GLU A 16 19.06 28.78 2.50
C GLU A 16 18.30 27.87 3.49
N ASP A 17 17.54 28.44 4.42
CA ASP A 17 16.75 27.73 5.43
C ASP A 17 15.26 28.09 5.30
N TRP A 18 14.70 27.86 4.11
CA TRP A 18 13.29 28.13 3.84
C TRP A 18 12.37 27.09 4.47
N GLY A 19 11.26 27.60 5.02
CA GLY A 19 10.16 26.77 5.51
C GLY A 19 10.56 25.81 6.63
N PRO A 20 9.72 24.82 6.92
CA PRO A 20 9.95 23.89 8.03
C PRO A 20 10.95 22.76 7.71
N PHE A 21 11.45 22.67 6.47
CA PHE A 21 12.25 21.54 6.00
C PHE A 21 13.73 21.90 5.76
N GLY A 22 14.05 23.18 5.60
CA GLY A 22 15.41 23.67 5.39
C GLY A 22 16.15 22.90 4.30
N LYS A 23 17.36 22.42 4.59
CA LYS A 23 18.21 21.69 3.63
C LYS A 23 17.64 20.35 3.14
N LYS A 24 16.62 19.81 3.82
CA LYS A 24 15.95 18.55 3.44
C LYS A 24 14.82 18.76 2.44
N GLU A 25 14.44 20.00 2.17
CA GLU A 25 13.38 20.30 1.20
C GLU A 25 13.72 19.72 -0.18
N GLY A 26 12.81 18.89 -0.68
CA GLY A 26 12.93 18.22 -1.96
C GLY A 26 14.17 17.35 -2.11
N ASP A 27 14.70 16.79 -1.02
CA ASP A 27 15.85 15.89 -1.07
C ASP A 27 15.48 14.54 -1.72
N TRP A 28 14.23 14.12 -1.55
CA TRP A 28 13.68 12.91 -2.16
C TRP A 28 12.61 13.23 -3.21
N LEU A 29 12.61 12.46 -4.29
CA LEU A 29 11.46 12.27 -5.14
C LEU A 29 10.61 11.12 -4.58
N ILE A 30 9.30 11.31 -4.50
CA ILE A 30 8.35 10.31 -4.04
C ILE A 30 7.43 9.94 -5.20
N MET A 31 7.34 8.65 -5.49
CA MET A 31 6.38 8.09 -6.41
C MET A 31 5.57 6.99 -5.73
N THR A 32 4.43 6.67 -6.31
CA THR A 32 3.57 5.59 -5.82
C THR A 32 3.21 4.64 -6.94
N VAL A 33 2.88 3.41 -6.57
CA VAL A 33 2.37 2.40 -7.49
C VAL A 33 1.33 1.55 -6.77
N GLY A 34 0.32 1.07 -7.49
CA GLY A 34 -0.69 0.17 -6.96
C GLY A 34 -1.23 -0.70 -8.08
N ASN A 35 -2.45 -1.22 -7.90
CA ASN A 35 -3.23 -1.83 -8.95
C ASN A 35 -4.40 -0.91 -9.32
N PRO A 36 -4.51 -0.44 -10.59
CA PRO A 36 -5.60 0.45 -10.99
C PRO A 36 -6.95 -0.27 -11.10
N LEU A 37 -6.97 -1.60 -11.18
CA LEU A 37 -8.19 -2.34 -11.48
C LEU A 37 -8.12 -3.77 -10.93
N GLU A 38 -8.12 -3.92 -9.62
CA GLU A 38 -8.13 -5.21 -8.93
C GLU A 38 -9.42 -5.42 -8.14
N GLY A 39 -9.96 -6.64 -8.16
CA GLY A 39 -11.12 -6.98 -7.34
C GLY A 39 -10.75 -7.00 -5.86
N HIS A 40 -11.55 -6.35 -5.01
CA HIS A 40 -11.30 -6.25 -3.56
C HIS A 40 -12.55 -6.57 -2.71
N GLY A 41 -13.42 -7.41 -3.26
CA GLY A 41 -14.77 -7.66 -2.74
C GLY A 41 -15.79 -6.64 -3.24
N TYR A 42 -17.02 -6.72 -2.72
CA TYR A 42 -18.14 -5.93 -3.21
C TYR A 42 -18.16 -4.48 -2.69
N ALA A 43 -17.58 -4.26 -1.49
CA ALA A 43 -17.66 -3.00 -0.77
C ALA A 43 -16.54 -2.00 -1.10
N LEU A 44 -15.48 -2.43 -1.80
CA LEU A 44 -14.30 -1.60 -2.06
C LEU A 44 -14.18 -1.22 -3.55
N PRO A 45 -13.65 -0.03 -3.86
CA PRO A 45 -13.35 0.35 -5.23
C PRO A 45 -12.20 -0.50 -5.77
N ARG A 46 -12.24 -0.82 -7.06
CA ARG A 46 -11.20 -1.65 -7.70
C ARG A 46 -9.81 -0.99 -7.76
N SER A 47 -9.74 0.30 -7.49
CA SER A 47 -8.50 1.09 -7.49
C SER A 47 -8.02 1.40 -6.06
N ILE A 48 -8.47 0.66 -5.05
CA ILE A 48 -8.14 0.94 -3.64
C ILE A 48 -6.62 0.97 -3.39
N ASP A 49 -5.85 0.07 -4.01
CA ASP A 49 -4.39 0.05 -3.95
C ASP A 49 -3.77 1.37 -4.40
N ASN A 50 -4.25 1.93 -5.52
CA ASN A 50 -3.79 3.21 -6.02
C ASN A 50 -4.14 4.34 -5.04
N LEU A 51 -5.38 4.38 -4.56
CA LEU A 51 -5.87 5.43 -3.68
C LEU A 51 -5.11 5.45 -2.35
N VAL A 52 -4.88 4.28 -1.75
CA VAL A 52 -4.09 4.14 -0.52
C VAL A 52 -2.64 4.52 -0.78
N ALA A 53 -2.03 4.05 -1.88
CA ALA A 53 -0.65 4.38 -2.20
C ALA A 53 -0.44 5.88 -2.38
N GLN A 54 -1.30 6.53 -3.16
CA GLN A 54 -1.28 7.97 -3.39
C GLN A 54 -1.44 8.76 -2.10
N TYR A 55 -2.39 8.37 -1.25
CA TYR A 55 -2.61 9.00 0.06
C TYR A 55 -1.36 8.92 0.93
N VAL A 56 -0.76 7.72 1.05
CA VAL A 56 0.46 7.50 1.85
C VAL A 56 1.62 8.32 1.28
N GLY A 57 1.88 8.22 -0.03
CA GLY A 57 2.99 8.92 -0.68
C GLY A 57 2.89 10.44 -0.55
N LEU A 58 1.69 11.01 -0.72
CA LEU A 58 1.45 12.45 -0.55
C LEU A 58 1.70 12.88 0.90
N ASN A 59 1.22 12.14 1.89
CA ASN A 59 1.42 12.49 3.29
C ASN A 59 2.88 12.35 3.74
N ILE A 60 3.63 11.38 3.21
CA ILE A 60 5.09 11.31 3.43
C ILE A 60 5.77 12.54 2.84
N ALA A 61 5.38 12.98 1.64
CA ALA A 61 5.91 14.20 1.03
C ALA A 61 5.66 15.43 1.92
N LEU A 62 4.42 15.60 2.39
CA LEU A 62 4.05 16.71 3.29
C LEU A 62 4.79 16.67 4.62
N LYS A 63 5.13 15.49 5.15
CA LYS A 63 5.82 15.34 6.44
C LYS A 63 7.33 15.54 6.34
N THR A 64 7.91 15.27 5.18
CA THR A 64 9.37 15.26 4.99
C THR A 64 9.90 16.46 4.20
N GLY A 65 9.01 17.20 3.52
CA GLY A 65 9.40 18.22 2.54
C GLY A 65 9.83 17.64 1.20
N SER A 66 9.69 16.33 1.00
CA SER A 66 10.01 15.65 -0.25
C SER A 66 9.01 16.01 -1.36
N ARG A 67 9.37 15.76 -2.63
CA ARG A 67 8.48 16.05 -3.76
C ARG A 67 7.65 14.84 -4.13
N TYR A 68 6.33 14.90 -4.00
CA TYR A 68 5.44 13.92 -4.62
C TYR A 68 5.40 14.16 -6.14
N VAL A 69 5.94 13.23 -6.92
CA VAL A 69 6.15 13.41 -8.36
C VAL A 69 5.00 12.83 -9.17
N ALA A 70 4.71 11.53 -9.01
CA ALA A 70 3.77 10.83 -9.87
C ALA A 70 3.29 9.50 -9.28
N HIS A 71 2.25 8.95 -9.92
CA HIS A 71 1.77 7.60 -9.70
C HIS A 71 2.06 6.76 -10.95
N ILE A 72 2.80 5.65 -10.77
CA ILE A 72 3.17 4.72 -11.84
C ILE A 72 1.91 4.01 -12.33
N PRO A 73 1.55 4.10 -13.63
CA PRO A 73 0.27 3.62 -14.15
C PRO A 73 0.29 2.13 -14.55
N TYR A 74 1.32 1.39 -14.14
CA TYR A 74 1.53 -0.01 -14.49
C TYR A 74 1.41 -0.89 -13.25
N THR A 75 1.01 -2.15 -13.43
CA THR A 75 0.88 -3.11 -12.33
C THR A 75 1.29 -4.50 -12.80
N THR A 76 1.84 -5.30 -11.89
CA THR A 76 2.14 -6.71 -12.08
C THR A 76 1.59 -7.49 -10.89
N ASP A 77 1.60 -8.81 -11.01
CA ASP A 77 1.21 -9.75 -9.97
C ASP A 77 2.15 -10.96 -10.01
N HIS A 78 2.49 -11.49 -8.84
CA HIS A 78 3.34 -12.67 -8.71
C HIS A 78 2.65 -13.96 -9.16
N ALA A 79 1.32 -13.94 -9.30
CA ALA A 79 0.53 -15.07 -9.77
C ALA A 79 0.61 -15.27 -11.30
N GLY A 80 1.25 -14.36 -12.05
CA GLY A 80 1.39 -14.50 -13.49
C GLY A 80 0.10 -14.22 -14.26
N ASP A 81 -0.06 -14.81 -15.45
CA ASP A 81 -1.17 -14.51 -16.36
C ASP A 81 -2.57 -14.77 -15.76
N VAL A 82 -2.68 -15.71 -14.82
CA VAL A 82 -3.97 -15.99 -14.14
C VAL A 82 -4.47 -14.79 -13.32
N ALA A 83 -3.58 -13.87 -12.95
CA ALA A 83 -3.95 -12.67 -12.22
C ALA A 83 -4.94 -11.78 -12.97
N GLN A 84 -5.02 -11.89 -14.30
CA GLN A 84 -6.00 -11.15 -15.09
C GLN A 84 -7.46 -11.40 -14.66
N ASP A 85 -7.72 -12.52 -13.97
CA ASP A 85 -9.05 -12.83 -13.43
C ASP A 85 -9.48 -11.85 -12.31
N TRP A 86 -8.55 -11.34 -11.50
CA TRP A 86 -8.84 -10.31 -10.47
C TRP A 86 -8.28 -8.93 -10.83
N ALA A 87 -7.12 -8.89 -11.48
CA ALA A 87 -6.34 -7.74 -11.90
C ALA A 87 -6.17 -7.67 -13.44
N PRO A 88 -7.22 -7.39 -14.22
CA PRO A 88 -7.21 -7.35 -15.70
C PRO A 88 -6.24 -6.35 -16.35
N LYS A 89 -5.58 -5.48 -15.57
CA LYS A 89 -4.51 -4.58 -16.06
C LYS A 89 -3.11 -5.10 -15.78
N TYR A 90 -2.99 -6.32 -15.25
CA TYR A 90 -1.75 -7.06 -15.12
C TYR A 90 -0.94 -7.03 -16.42
N ILE A 91 0.35 -6.77 -16.29
CA ILE A 91 1.34 -7.04 -17.32
C ILE A 91 2.48 -7.90 -16.76
N PRO A 92 3.16 -8.71 -17.59
CA PRO A 92 4.27 -9.54 -17.15
C PRO A 92 5.39 -8.75 -16.46
N ILE A 93 6.01 -9.35 -15.43
CA ILE A 93 7.03 -8.71 -14.58
C ILE A 93 8.10 -7.99 -15.40
N LYS A 94 8.69 -8.64 -16.42
CA LYS A 94 9.72 -8.02 -17.27
C LYS A 94 9.22 -6.75 -17.96
N GLN A 95 8.00 -6.79 -18.49
CA GLN A 95 7.39 -5.62 -19.13
C GLN A 95 7.04 -4.53 -18.11
N PHE A 96 6.61 -4.92 -16.90
CA PHE A 96 6.36 -4.01 -15.79
C PHE A 96 7.63 -3.26 -15.38
N ILE A 97 8.74 -3.97 -15.18
CA ILE A 97 10.02 -3.35 -14.82
C ILE A 97 10.47 -2.40 -15.94
N GLU A 98 10.52 -2.85 -17.20
CA GLU A 98 10.94 -2.01 -18.33
C GLU A 98 10.12 -0.71 -18.43
N LYS A 99 8.79 -0.82 -18.40
CA LYS A 99 7.90 0.35 -18.48
C LYS A 99 8.03 1.26 -17.25
N THR A 100 8.22 0.68 -16.07
CA THR A 100 8.44 1.43 -14.83
C THR A 100 9.76 2.18 -14.93
N THR A 101 10.87 1.56 -15.35
CA THR A 101 12.15 2.24 -15.53
C THR A 101 12.05 3.41 -16.50
N GLN A 102 11.41 3.24 -17.65
CA GLN A 102 11.20 4.32 -18.62
C GLN A 102 10.41 5.49 -18.02
N PHE A 103 9.37 5.18 -17.25
CA PHE A 103 8.55 6.17 -16.56
C PHE A 103 9.35 6.92 -15.48
N LEU A 104 10.10 6.20 -14.65
CA LEU A 104 10.97 6.77 -13.62
C LEU A 104 12.01 7.70 -14.25
N ASN A 105 12.69 7.24 -15.30
CA ASN A 105 13.73 7.99 -16.00
C ASN A 105 13.19 9.31 -16.57
N TYR A 106 12.03 9.30 -17.24
CA TYR A 106 11.39 10.51 -17.76
C TYR A 106 11.19 11.58 -16.68
N HIS A 107 10.66 11.18 -15.51
CA HIS A 107 10.42 12.11 -14.42
C HIS A 107 11.72 12.58 -13.77
N ILE A 108 12.69 11.69 -13.53
CA ILE A 108 14.00 12.05 -12.96
C ILE A 108 14.72 13.08 -13.86
N GLU A 109 14.78 12.82 -15.17
CA GLU A 109 15.43 13.73 -16.13
C GLU A 109 14.74 15.09 -16.24
N THR A 110 13.42 15.12 -16.05
CA THR A 110 12.67 16.39 -15.98
C THR A 110 13.19 17.25 -14.82
N TYR A 111 13.36 16.69 -13.62
CA TYR A 111 13.91 17.43 -12.47
C TYR A 111 15.39 17.79 -12.65
N ARG A 112 16.21 16.89 -13.20
CA ARG A 112 17.63 17.18 -13.51
C ARG A 112 17.77 18.35 -14.48
N THR A 113 16.95 18.39 -15.53
CA THR A 113 16.94 19.48 -16.53
C THR A 113 16.53 20.82 -15.91
N MET A 114 15.69 20.81 -14.88
CA MET A 114 15.32 22.00 -14.10
C MET A 114 16.40 22.44 -13.09
N GLY A 115 17.52 21.71 -13.00
CA GLY A 115 18.57 21.97 -12.01
C GLY A 115 18.18 21.57 -10.58
N LEU A 116 17.18 20.70 -10.40
CA LEU A 116 16.69 20.25 -9.11
C LEU A 116 17.34 18.92 -8.70
N LYS A 117 17.46 18.71 -7.38
CA LYS A 117 17.91 17.42 -6.81
C LYS A 117 16.96 16.29 -7.23
N ALA A 118 17.54 15.22 -7.76
CA ALA A 118 16.82 14.04 -8.25
C ALA A 118 17.64 12.74 -8.08
N SER A 119 18.58 12.70 -7.13
CA SER A 119 19.45 11.53 -6.91
C SER A 119 18.92 10.54 -5.88
N LYS A 120 17.85 10.89 -5.14
CA LYS A 120 17.16 10.00 -4.20
C LYS A 120 15.70 9.80 -4.60
N LEU A 121 15.27 8.54 -4.67
CA LEU A 121 13.91 8.16 -5.05
C LEU A 121 13.31 7.21 -4.01
N PHE A 122 12.09 7.50 -3.59
CA PHE A 122 11.25 6.62 -2.80
C PHE A 122 10.02 6.22 -3.61
N ILE A 123 9.74 4.92 -3.68
CA ILE A 123 8.53 4.38 -4.30
C ILE A 123 7.71 3.68 -3.22
N TYR A 124 6.47 4.07 -3.00
CA TYR A 124 5.55 3.33 -2.15
C TYR A 124 4.58 2.50 -2.99
N SER A 125 4.58 1.18 -2.79
CA SER A 125 3.61 0.26 -3.40
C SER A 125 2.45 -0.04 -2.46
N GLY A 126 1.23 0.26 -2.92
CA GLY A 126 -0.02 -0.14 -2.28
C GLY A 126 -0.46 -1.57 -2.61
N HIS A 127 0.09 -2.18 -3.66
CA HIS A 127 -0.30 -3.50 -4.14
C HIS A 127 0.79 -4.54 -3.86
N GLY A 128 0.43 -5.67 -3.25
CA GLY A 128 1.36 -6.76 -2.94
C GLY A 128 1.90 -7.47 -4.19
N GLY A 129 1.13 -7.53 -5.28
CA GLY A 129 1.59 -8.13 -6.53
C GLY A 129 2.76 -7.40 -7.20
N ASN A 130 3.01 -6.14 -6.81
CA ASN A 130 4.16 -5.35 -7.27
C ASN A 130 5.46 -5.64 -6.48
N ASP A 131 5.47 -6.58 -5.53
CA ASP A 131 6.67 -6.96 -4.78
C ASP A 131 7.92 -7.28 -5.63
N PRO A 132 7.80 -7.84 -6.86
CA PRO A 132 8.94 -8.01 -7.74
C PRO A 132 9.74 -6.72 -7.97
N LEU A 133 9.12 -5.53 -7.88
CA LEU A 133 9.84 -4.25 -8.00
C LEU A 133 11.03 -4.15 -7.03
N LYS A 134 10.91 -4.71 -5.82
CA LYS A 134 12.01 -4.73 -4.83
C LYS A 134 13.17 -5.62 -5.25
N GLU A 135 12.89 -6.71 -5.96
CA GLU A 135 13.92 -7.64 -6.45
C GLU A 135 14.84 -6.94 -7.47
N TYR A 136 14.31 -5.95 -8.20
CA TYR A 136 15.05 -5.13 -9.17
C TYR A 136 15.55 -3.79 -8.59
N GLN A 137 15.48 -3.57 -7.27
CA GLN A 137 15.81 -2.27 -6.69
C GLN A 137 17.24 -1.81 -7.01
N GLU A 138 18.23 -2.71 -6.91
CA GLU A 138 19.62 -2.33 -7.16
C GLU A 138 19.89 -2.05 -8.64
N ASP A 139 19.34 -2.88 -9.54
CA ASP A 139 19.43 -2.69 -10.98
C ASP A 139 18.79 -1.35 -11.40
N LEU A 140 17.59 -1.05 -10.88
CA LEU A 140 16.90 0.22 -11.12
C LEU A 140 17.69 1.42 -10.60
N LYS A 141 18.29 1.30 -9.41
CA LYS A 141 19.12 2.37 -8.83
C LYS A 141 20.32 2.67 -9.71
N GLU A 142 21.01 1.63 -10.19
CA GLU A 142 22.16 1.77 -11.08
C GLU A 142 21.76 2.36 -12.44
N GLU A 143 20.73 1.79 -13.08
CA GLU A 143 20.27 2.22 -14.41
C GLU A 143 19.80 3.68 -14.42
N LEU A 144 19.14 4.14 -13.34
CA LEU A 144 18.65 5.51 -13.21
C LEU A 144 19.71 6.50 -12.67
N GLY A 145 20.90 6.01 -12.31
CA GLY A 145 21.97 6.82 -11.73
C GLY A 145 21.55 7.49 -10.42
N LEU A 146 20.92 6.74 -9.52
CA LEU A 146 20.45 7.22 -8.21
C LEU A 146 21.49 6.93 -7.12
N ASP A 147 21.68 7.86 -6.20
CA ASP A 147 22.46 7.64 -4.97
C ASP A 147 21.72 6.68 -4.05
N LYS A 148 20.38 6.78 -4.02
CA LYS A 148 19.51 6.00 -3.14
C LYS A 148 18.17 5.72 -3.80
N LEU A 149 17.75 4.46 -3.75
CA LEU A 149 16.41 4.03 -4.08
C LEU A 149 15.85 3.23 -2.90
N ILE A 150 14.64 3.57 -2.45
CA ILE A 150 13.91 2.80 -1.44
C ILE A 150 12.55 2.43 -2.02
N ILE A 151 12.22 1.14 -2.03
CA ILE A 151 10.91 0.64 -2.44
C ILE A 151 10.15 0.12 -1.22
N GLY A 152 9.17 0.91 -0.78
CA GLY A 152 8.34 0.64 0.38
C GLY A 152 7.04 -0.10 0.05
N THR A 153 6.54 -0.86 1.02
CA THR A 153 5.22 -1.51 1.04
C THR A 153 4.63 -1.46 2.45
N GLY A 154 3.37 -1.86 2.61
CA GLY A 154 2.76 -2.13 3.93
C GLY A 154 3.51 -3.18 4.77
N GLY A 155 4.31 -4.07 4.15
CA GLY A 155 5.14 -5.06 4.85
C GLY A 155 6.17 -4.51 5.85
N ILE A 156 6.43 -3.19 5.86
CA ILE A 156 7.26 -2.55 6.90
C ILE A 156 6.72 -2.79 8.31
N LEU A 157 5.40 -2.95 8.46
CA LEU A 157 4.78 -3.19 9.76
C LEU A 157 5.19 -4.53 10.37
N GLU A 158 5.52 -5.53 9.56
CA GLU A 158 6.02 -6.82 10.05
C GLU A 158 7.42 -6.67 10.66
N GLN A 159 8.24 -5.77 10.12
CA GLN A 159 9.57 -5.46 10.64
C GLN A 159 9.49 -4.66 11.95
N HIS A 160 8.38 -3.95 12.17
CA HIS A 160 8.11 -3.14 13.35
C HIS A 160 6.99 -3.73 14.24
N VAL A 161 6.89 -5.07 14.30
CA VAL A 161 5.80 -5.77 15.00
C VAL A 161 5.63 -5.32 16.45
N ASN A 162 6.71 -5.01 17.17
CA ASN A 162 6.62 -4.54 18.56
C ASN A 162 5.90 -3.18 18.68
N GLU A 163 6.20 -2.25 17.78
CA GLU A 163 5.55 -0.93 17.73
C GLU A 163 4.07 -1.09 17.37
N VAL A 164 3.77 -1.96 16.41
CA VAL A 164 2.40 -2.31 16.01
C VAL A 164 1.61 -2.92 17.18
N MET A 165 2.21 -3.82 17.94
CA MET A 165 1.60 -4.43 19.13
C MET A 165 1.33 -3.40 20.23
N ILE A 166 2.19 -2.38 20.38
CA ILE A 166 1.97 -1.29 21.34
C ILE A 166 0.82 -0.40 20.86
N ALA A 167 0.85 0.04 19.60
CA ALA A 167 -0.16 0.91 19.01
C ALA A 167 -1.56 0.27 19.05
N THR A 168 -1.68 -1.00 18.69
CA THR A 168 -2.95 -1.75 18.76
C THR A 168 -3.50 -1.88 20.18
N ARG A 169 -2.63 -2.05 21.18
CA ARG A 169 -3.06 -2.08 22.60
C ARG A 169 -3.54 -0.72 23.07
N GLN A 170 -2.84 0.35 22.69
CA GLN A 170 -3.25 1.72 23.00
C GLN A 170 -4.59 2.07 22.35
N LEU A 171 -4.77 1.70 21.08
CA LEU A 171 -6.03 1.87 20.38
C LEU A 171 -7.15 1.08 21.06
N ALA A 172 -6.89 -0.17 21.46
CA ALA A 172 -7.88 -0.96 22.18
C ALA A 172 -8.26 -0.32 23.53
N ILE A 173 -7.32 0.31 24.24
CA ILE A 173 -7.60 1.08 25.47
C ILE A 173 -8.54 2.25 25.20
N GLN A 174 -8.32 2.98 24.10
CA GLN A 174 -9.14 4.15 23.73
C GLN A 174 -10.56 3.78 23.33
N LEU A 175 -10.76 2.61 22.72
CA LEU A 175 -12.05 2.16 22.17
C LEU A 175 -12.88 1.30 23.11
N SER A 176 -12.39 0.99 24.31
CA SER A 176 -13.05 0.04 25.22
C SER A 176 -13.37 0.66 26.57
N GLU A 177 -14.49 0.26 27.17
CA GLU A 177 -14.94 0.77 28.48
C GLU A 177 -14.40 -0.06 29.66
N SER A 178 -13.93 -1.28 29.39
CA SER A 178 -13.48 -2.21 30.43
C SER A 178 -12.17 -2.91 30.07
N LYS A 179 -11.40 -3.34 31.09
CA LYS A 179 -10.14 -4.07 30.88
C LYS A 179 -10.31 -5.38 30.12
N GLU A 180 -11.45 -6.05 30.27
CA GLU A 180 -11.76 -7.30 29.56
C GLU A 180 -11.94 -7.03 28.06
N GLU A 181 -12.70 -5.99 27.72
CA GLU A 181 -12.91 -5.55 26.35
C GLU A 181 -11.60 -5.08 25.70
N GLN A 182 -10.77 -4.31 26.42
CA GLN A 182 -9.44 -3.89 25.96
C GLN A 182 -8.60 -5.09 25.51
N LYS A 183 -8.55 -6.15 26.32
CA LYS A 183 -7.81 -7.37 26.00
C LYS A 183 -8.38 -8.07 24.77
N LYS A 184 -9.71 -8.17 24.68
CA LYS A 184 -10.40 -8.82 23.55
C LYS A 184 -10.16 -8.05 22.25
N LEU A 185 -10.31 -6.74 22.28
CA LEU A 185 -10.15 -5.87 21.11
C LEU A 185 -8.68 -5.80 20.67
N GLY A 186 -7.75 -5.66 21.60
CA GLY A 186 -6.31 -5.68 21.30
C GLY A 186 -5.88 -6.99 20.64
N ASN A 187 -6.30 -8.14 21.17
CA ASN A 187 -6.03 -9.43 20.55
C ASN A 187 -6.64 -9.53 19.14
N LYS A 188 -7.85 -9.00 18.94
CA LYS A 188 -8.50 -8.98 17.63
C LYS A 188 -7.72 -8.13 16.63
N PHE A 189 -7.31 -6.91 17.00
CA PHE A 189 -6.53 -6.05 16.10
C PHE A 189 -5.22 -6.70 15.67
N VAL A 190 -4.53 -7.37 16.59
CA VAL A 190 -3.34 -8.14 16.26
C VAL A 190 -3.66 -9.27 15.27
N GLN A 191 -4.77 -9.99 15.46
CA GLN A 191 -5.19 -11.03 14.52
C GLN A 191 -5.54 -10.47 13.14
N ILE A 192 -6.17 -9.30 13.08
CA ILE A 192 -6.48 -8.60 11.81
C ILE A 192 -5.17 -8.24 11.08
N LEU A 193 -4.20 -7.66 11.78
CA LEU A 193 -2.93 -7.23 11.17
C LEU A 193 -2.07 -8.41 10.73
N LEU A 194 -2.00 -9.47 11.54
CA LEU A 194 -1.25 -10.67 11.20
C LEU A 194 -1.99 -11.60 10.21
N GLY A 195 -3.25 -11.30 9.92
CA GLY A 195 -4.14 -12.10 9.08
C GLY A 195 -3.79 -12.11 7.58
N ALA A 196 -2.92 -11.20 7.14
CA ALA A 196 -2.59 -10.88 5.74
C ALA A 196 -3.78 -10.30 4.92
N GLY A 197 -3.43 -9.60 3.83
CA GLY A 197 -3.90 -8.22 3.60
C GLY A 197 -4.78 -7.93 2.38
N HIS A 198 -5.20 -8.92 1.59
CA HIS A 198 -6.03 -8.66 0.40
C HIS A 198 -7.53 -8.90 0.67
N ALA A 199 -8.35 -7.90 0.37
CA ALA A 199 -9.81 -7.87 0.51
C ALA A 199 -10.31 -8.40 1.87
N GLY A 200 -9.56 -8.10 2.93
CA GLY A 200 -9.81 -8.57 4.29
C GLY A 200 -10.23 -7.45 5.25
N HIS A 201 -10.25 -7.77 6.54
CA HIS A 201 -10.57 -6.82 7.61
C HIS A 201 -9.68 -5.57 7.57
N MET A 202 -8.39 -5.76 7.33
CA MET A 202 -7.42 -4.68 7.38
C MET A 202 -7.67 -3.69 6.23
N GLU A 203 -7.70 -4.18 4.99
CA GLU A 203 -7.89 -3.30 3.82
C GLU A 203 -9.24 -2.58 3.84
N HIS A 204 -10.30 -3.25 4.26
CA HIS A 204 -11.59 -2.59 4.48
C HIS A 204 -11.50 -1.54 5.60
N SER A 205 -10.69 -1.77 6.64
CA SER A 205 -10.45 -0.76 7.68
C SER A 205 -9.72 0.46 7.13
N MET A 206 -8.70 0.27 6.28
CA MET A 206 -8.01 1.39 5.60
C MET A 206 -8.95 2.14 4.67
N ALA A 207 -9.73 1.43 3.86
CA ALA A 207 -10.71 2.06 2.99
C ALA A 207 -11.77 2.84 3.79
N TYR A 208 -12.21 2.31 4.93
CA TYR A 208 -13.13 3.01 5.82
C TYR A 208 -12.49 4.26 6.45
N ALA A 209 -11.20 4.20 6.82
CA ALA A 209 -10.46 5.35 7.31
C ALA A 209 -10.34 6.50 6.29
N LEU A 210 -10.37 6.16 5.00
CA LEU A 210 -10.30 7.11 3.88
C LEU A 210 -11.67 7.46 3.28
N ASP A 211 -12.77 6.99 3.89
CA ASP A 211 -14.14 7.17 3.40
C ASP A 211 -14.34 6.66 1.95
N LEU A 212 -13.65 5.56 1.61
CA LEU A 212 -13.69 4.90 0.29
C LEU A 212 -14.57 3.65 0.25
N MET A 213 -15.10 3.22 1.39
CA MET A 213 -15.86 1.97 1.53
C MET A 213 -17.36 2.21 1.38
N ASP A 214 -18.03 1.32 0.65
CA ASP A 214 -19.49 1.30 0.52
C ASP A 214 -20.10 0.42 1.63
N GLU A 215 -20.57 1.06 2.70
CA GLU A 215 -21.12 0.38 3.88
C GLU A 215 -22.36 -0.47 3.57
N GLU A 216 -23.26 0.01 2.70
CA GLU A 216 -24.47 -0.73 2.30
C GLU A 216 -24.09 -2.02 1.55
N LYS A 217 -23.09 -1.95 0.66
CA LYS A 217 -22.57 -3.15 -0.02
C LYS A 217 -21.87 -4.10 0.94
N LEU A 218 -21.14 -3.58 1.93
CA LEU A 218 -20.52 -4.39 2.97
C LEU A 218 -21.57 -5.15 3.78
N GLU A 219 -22.65 -4.49 4.18
CA GLU A 219 -23.76 -5.13 4.90
C GLU A 219 -24.40 -6.26 4.09
N LYS A 220 -24.68 -6.01 2.80
CA LYS A 220 -25.23 -7.03 1.89
C LYS A 220 -24.29 -8.22 1.74
N MET A 221 -22.99 -7.97 1.51
CA MET A 221 -21.98 -9.01 1.40
C MET A 221 -21.86 -9.83 2.69
N ASN A 222 -21.87 -9.17 3.86
CA ASN A 222 -21.81 -9.84 5.16
C ASN A 222 -23.06 -10.69 5.45
N ALA A 223 -24.25 -10.23 5.06
CA ALA A 223 -25.46 -11.01 5.19
C ALA A 223 -25.42 -12.29 4.33
N GLN A 224 -24.81 -12.22 3.13
CA GLN A 224 -24.58 -13.40 2.30
C GLN A 224 -23.55 -14.35 2.92
N LEU A 225 -22.41 -13.83 3.42
CA LEU A 225 -21.37 -14.64 4.10
C LEU A 225 -21.92 -15.42 5.30
N GLU A 226 -22.81 -14.79 6.07
CA GLU A 226 -23.45 -15.42 7.23
C GLU A 226 -24.43 -16.53 6.82
N LYS A 227 -25.09 -16.38 5.67
CA LYS A 227 -26.01 -17.39 5.13
C LYS A 227 -25.27 -18.57 4.49
N ASP A 228 -24.28 -18.30 3.63
CA ASP A 228 -23.49 -19.31 2.93
C ASP A 228 -22.11 -18.75 2.58
N PHE A 229 -21.13 -19.03 3.44
CA PHE A 229 -19.77 -18.53 3.30
C PHE A 229 -19.10 -18.95 1.98
N GLU A 230 -19.23 -20.21 1.56
CA GLU A 230 -18.54 -20.72 0.37
C GLU A 230 -19.22 -20.27 -0.92
N ALA A 231 -20.56 -20.23 -0.97
CA ALA A 231 -21.26 -19.68 -2.12
C ALA A 231 -20.94 -18.18 -2.31
N THR A 232 -20.88 -17.42 -1.22
CA THR A 232 -20.55 -15.98 -1.27
C THR A 232 -19.13 -15.74 -1.77
N LEU A 233 -18.15 -16.58 -1.39
CA LEU A 233 -16.80 -16.49 -1.94
C LEU A 233 -16.75 -16.81 -3.44
N LYS A 234 -17.67 -17.60 -3.99
CA LYS A 234 -17.77 -17.80 -5.45
C LYS A 234 -18.38 -16.59 -6.16
N GLU A 235 -19.30 -15.88 -5.50
CA GLU A 235 -19.90 -14.64 -6.02
C GLU A 235 -18.92 -13.46 -5.93
N PHE A 236 -18.11 -13.39 -4.87
CA PHE A 236 -17.05 -12.40 -4.67
C PHE A 236 -15.67 -13.05 -4.51
N PRO A 237 -15.09 -13.61 -5.59
CA PRO A 237 -13.84 -14.37 -5.53
C PRO A 237 -12.64 -13.70 -4.86
N PRO A 238 -12.45 -12.36 -4.99
CA PRO A 238 -11.29 -11.72 -4.38
C PRO A 238 -11.31 -11.69 -2.84
N LEU A 239 -12.48 -11.84 -2.22
CA LEU A 239 -12.65 -11.65 -0.77
C LEU A 239 -11.77 -12.60 0.06
N GLY A 240 -11.19 -12.09 1.14
CA GLY A 240 -10.44 -12.91 2.09
C GLY A 240 -9.15 -13.50 1.51
N GLY A 241 -8.43 -12.72 0.71
CA GLY A 241 -7.21 -13.14 0.04
C GLY A 241 -7.48 -14.07 -1.13
N LEU A 242 -8.30 -13.64 -2.09
CA LEU A 242 -8.63 -14.41 -3.30
C LEU A 242 -9.36 -15.72 -2.98
N GLY A 243 -10.17 -15.74 -1.91
CA GLY A 243 -10.75 -16.96 -1.34
C GLY A 243 -11.57 -17.79 -2.31
N GLY A 244 -12.34 -17.17 -3.21
CA GLY A 244 -13.10 -17.91 -4.22
C GLY A 244 -12.21 -18.60 -5.25
N TYR A 245 -11.11 -17.96 -5.66
CA TYR A 245 -10.13 -18.54 -6.57
C TYR A 245 -9.37 -19.70 -5.91
N LEU A 246 -8.99 -19.55 -4.64
CA LEU A 246 -8.37 -20.62 -3.86
C LEU A 246 -9.29 -21.85 -3.75
N LEU A 247 -10.59 -21.63 -3.53
CA LEU A 247 -11.58 -22.71 -3.44
C LEU A 247 -11.89 -23.37 -4.79
N ALA A 248 -11.73 -22.64 -5.90
CA ALA A 248 -11.92 -23.18 -7.24
C ALA A 248 -10.81 -24.16 -7.67
N GLY A 249 -9.60 -24.03 -7.10
CA GLY A 249 -8.47 -24.93 -7.36
C GLY A 249 -7.90 -24.80 -8.78
N SER A 250 -7.32 -25.90 -9.31
CA SER A 250 -6.82 -25.95 -10.71
C SER A 250 -5.72 -24.92 -10.97
N LYS A 251 -5.83 -24.12 -12.05
CA LYS A 251 -4.86 -23.08 -12.43
C LYS A 251 -4.53 -22.09 -11.29
N TYR A 252 -5.42 -21.91 -10.32
CA TYR A 252 -5.18 -21.03 -9.18
C TYR A 252 -4.28 -21.65 -8.13
N GLU A 253 -4.29 -22.98 -7.93
CA GLU A 253 -3.36 -23.63 -6.98
C GLU A 253 -1.92 -23.60 -7.47
N GLU A 254 -1.71 -23.72 -8.78
CA GLU A 254 -0.40 -23.61 -9.41
C GLU A 254 0.20 -22.21 -9.22
N ALA A 255 -0.65 -21.18 -9.33
CA ALA A 255 -0.22 -19.78 -9.26
C ALA A 255 -0.16 -19.23 -7.82
N LEU A 256 -1.16 -19.52 -6.99
CA LEU A 256 -1.34 -18.95 -5.64
C LEU A 256 -0.82 -19.86 -4.53
N GLY A 257 -0.54 -21.13 -4.85
CA GLY A 257 -0.16 -22.15 -3.89
C GLY A 257 -1.33 -22.91 -3.29
N THR A 258 -1.00 -23.87 -2.43
CA THR A 258 -1.97 -24.80 -1.83
C THR A 258 -2.09 -24.56 -0.33
N LYS A 259 -3.10 -25.16 0.33
CA LYS A 259 -3.21 -25.13 1.81
C LYS A 259 -1.95 -25.60 2.54
N LYS A 260 -1.14 -26.47 1.92
CA LYS A 260 0.10 -26.99 2.50
C LYS A 260 1.33 -26.13 2.16
N ASN A 261 1.25 -25.35 1.07
CA ASN A 261 2.30 -24.46 0.59
C ASN A 261 1.69 -23.09 0.31
N ASP A 262 1.40 -22.35 1.38
CA ASP A 262 0.75 -21.04 1.35
C ASP A 262 1.78 -19.93 1.10
N LYS A 263 2.41 -19.98 -0.08
CA LYS A 263 3.57 -19.14 -0.44
C LYS A 263 3.30 -17.64 -0.24
N TYR A 264 2.07 -17.20 -0.49
CA TYR A 264 1.66 -15.80 -0.46
C TYR A 264 0.72 -15.47 0.72
N ASN A 265 0.59 -16.36 1.70
CA ASN A 265 -0.29 -16.21 2.87
C ASN A 265 -1.79 -16.03 2.54
N LEU A 266 -2.24 -16.38 1.33
CA LEU A 266 -3.63 -16.21 0.92
C LEU A 266 -4.56 -17.22 1.59
N TRP A 267 -4.09 -18.45 1.84
CA TRP A 267 -4.87 -19.41 2.65
C TRP A 267 -4.97 -18.98 4.11
N LYS A 268 -3.94 -18.33 4.64
CA LYS A 268 -3.97 -17.69 5.96
C LYS A 268 -4.97 -16.54 6.01
N CYS A 269 -5.07 -15.70 4.97
CA CYS A 269 -6.13 -14.68 4.83
C CYS A 269 -7.52 -15.30 4.92
N LEU A 270 -7.77 -16.32 4.10
CA LEU A 270 -9.07 -17.00 4.03
C LEU A 270 -9.43 -17.64 5.37
N LYS A 271 -8.48 -18.32 6.01
CA LYS A 271 -8.66 -18.90 7.35
C LYS A 271 -8.95 -17.83 8.40
N THR A 272 -8.29 -16.69 8.30
CA THR A 272 -8.51 -15.57 9.23
C THR A 272 -9.91 -15.00 9.04
N LEU A 273 -10.34 -14.72 7.80
CA LEU A 273 -11.70 -14.30 7.50
C LEU A 273 -12.73 -15.28 8.06
N LYS A 274 -12.57 -16.58 7.80
CA LYS A 274 -13.51 -17.62 8.27
C LYS A 274 -13.62 -17.69 9.80
N ARG A 275 -12.54 -17.39 10.53
CA ARG A 275 -12.48 -17.50 12.00
C ARG A 275 -12.86 -16.22 12.72
N LEU A 276 -12.51 -15.07 12.17
CA LEU A 276 -12.83 -13.77 12.75
C LEU A 276 -14.27 -13.40 12.45
N ASP A 277 -14.91 -12.75 13.42
CA ASP A 277 -16.25 -12.17 13.28
C ASP A 277 -17.29 -13.08 12.62
N ALA A 278 -17.19 -14.39 12.92
CA ALA A 278 -18.05 -15.45 12.40
C ALA A 278 -18.10 -15.51 10.85
N GLY A 279 -16.98 -15.22 10.18
CA GLY A 279 -16.89 -15.28 8.72
C GLY A 279 -17.23 -13.96 8.02
N LYS A 280 -17.53 -12.89 8.77
CA LYS A 280 -17.84 -11.57 8.23
C LYS A 280 -16.60 -10.69 8.14
N VAL A 281 -16.65 -9.68 7.27
CA VAL A 281 -15.68 -8.59 7.26
C VAL A 281 -16.18 -7.48 8.17
N LYS A 282 -15.50 -7.27 9.30
CA LYS A 282 -15.81 -6.19 10.24
C LYS A 282 -14.67 -5.16 10.29
N PRO A 283 -14.72 -4.10 9.46
CA PRO A 283 -13.69 -3.07 9.46
C PRO A 283 -13.77 -2.18 10.70
N TYR A 284 -12.64 -1.58 11.05
CA TYR A 284 -12.48 -0.65 12.16
C TYR A 284 -11.81 0.62 11.65
N LYS A 285 -12.54 1.74 11.56
CA LYS A 285 -12.05 2.99 10.97
C LYS A 285 -10.76 3.46 11.63
N GLU A 286 -10.71 3.39 12.96
CA GLU A 286 -9.57 3.84 13.77
C GLU A 286 -8.36 2.92 13.62
N LEU A 287 -8.57 1.61 13.41
CA LEU A 287 -7.48 0.68 13.12
C LEU A 287 -6.86 0.99 11.75
N GLY A 288 -7.70 1.21 10.73
CA GLY A 288 -7.24 1.59 9.39
C GLY A 288 -6.43 2.89 9.42
N LYS A 289 -6.94 3.91 10.14
CA LYS A 289 -6.23 5.17 10.33
C LYS A 289 -4.89 4.96 11.03
N MET A 290 -4.87 4.22 12.14
CA MET A 290 -3.64 3.92 12.87
C MET A 290 -2.59 3.25 11.97
N VAL A 291 -2.99 2.26 11.16
CA VAL A 291 -2.09 1.57 10.22
C VAL A 291 -1.51 2.53 9.19
N ILE A 292 -2.35 3.35 8.56
CA ILE A 292 -1.91 4.34 7.56
C ILE A 292 -0.93 5.33 8.16
N ASP A 293 -1.26 5.89 9.33
CA ASP A 293 -0.41 6.85 10.04
C ASP A 293 0.94 6.23 10.42
N MET A 294 0.96 4.97 10.90
CA MET A 294 2.21 4.27 11.20
C MET A 294 3.09 4.08 9.97
N ILE A 295 2.52 3.70 8.82
CA ILE A 295 3.27 3.55 7.57
C ILE A 295 3.90 4.89 7.16
N ILE A 296 3.10 5.97 7.19
CA ILE A 296 3.57 7.33 6.87
C ILE A 296 4.72 7.71 7.81
N ASP A 297 4.58 7.47 9.10
CA ASP A 297 5.57 7.85 10.12
C ASP A 297 6.88 7.10 9.98
N LEU A 298 6.81 5.78 9.79
CA LEU A 298 7.98 4.93 9.64
C LEU A 298 8.79 5.31 8.40
N TYR A 299 8.14 5.44 7.23
CA TYR A 299 8.86 5.84 6.02
C TYR A 299 9.35 7.28 6.10
N SER A 300 8.56 8.20 6.66
CA SER A 300 8.99 9.59 6.85
C SER A 300 10.27 9.67 7.70
N LYS A 301 10.36 8.87 8.78
CA LYS A 301 11.56 8.74 9.60
C LYS A 301 12.74 8.22 8.78
N ILE A 302 12.56 7.14 8.01
CA ILE A 302 13.61 6.57 7.16
C ILE A 302 14.16 7.61 6.17
N LEU A 303 13.28 8.36 5.49
CA LEU A 303 13.71 9.37 4.51
C LEU A 303 14.41 10.56 5.18
N LEU A 304 14.02 10.95 6.39
CA LEU A 304 14.67 12.04 7.12
C LEU A 304 16.04 11.65 7.70
N GLU A 305 16.29 10.36 7.90
CA GLU A 305 17.55 9.81 8.44
C GLU A 305 18.58 9.46 7.35
N ASN A 306 18.18 9.41 6.07
CA ASN A 306 19.01 9.03 4.92
C ASN A 306 19.18 10.17 3.90
#